data_AF-A0A800FAA6-F1
#
_entry.id   AF-A0A800FAA6-F1
#
_cell.length_a   1.000
_cell.length_b   1.000
_cell.length_c   1.000
_cell.angle_alpha   90.00
_cell.angle_beta   90.00
_cell.angle_gamma   90.00
#
_symmetry.space_group_name_H-M   'P 1'
#
loop_
_entity.id
_entity.type
_entity.pdbx_description
1 polymer ?
#
loop_
_entity_poly.entity_id
_entity_poly.type
_entity_poly.pdbx_seq_one_letter_code
_entity_poly.pdbx_strand_id
1 'polypeptide(L)'
;MQGRKVALAGALATFLVLTAAWPASAQREQGWAVRESLTNPDVPLYNTAKQKLLDGGQVFTYTIARLDTEFYCEVAPHYDFIFFEMQHSKMSWAVVEAMIAACPGVGVPMVRLPDVLEGSIQKATDIGALGVIGPTINTAEQAMALADLARFPPEGRRSAGLSQAARVWRGTGQNYRQTINDNMLVVAQIETPIGVENAYHIARVSGIDVLWASNGDLGNFSGLSPTSPEWHAMFDKVKEGALRAGKFVGSTSAAYANTGPNGRPDAADWRFFYGGPSMDGFQPQRR
;
A
#
# COMPACT_ATOMS: atom_id res chain seq x y z
N MET A 1 70.18 30.58 -37.94
CA MET A 1 69.36 30.72 -36.72
C MET A 1 68.06 31.42 -37.10
N GLN A 2 66.95 30.68 -37.16
CA GLN A 2 65.61 31.26 -37.20
C GLN A 2 64.65 30.21 -36.61
N GLY A 3 64.27 30.41 -35.35
CA GLY A 3 63.38 29.53 -34.61
C GLY A 3 61.93 29.75 -35.06
N ARG A 4 61.28 28.67 -35.51
CA ARG A 4 59.82 28.63 -35.70
C ARG A 4 59.14 28.56 -34.32
N LYS A 5 58.38 29.60 -33.98
CA LYS A 5 57.41 29.56 -32.88
C LYS A 5 56.14 28.88 -33.37
N VAL A 6 55.75 27.78 -32.73
CA VAL A 6 54.44 27.14 -32.87
C VAL A 6 53.49 27.84 -31.91
N ALA A 7 52.39 28.40 -32.43
CA ALA A 7 51.30 28.93 -31.63
C ALA A 7 50.17 27.89 -31.59
N LEU A 8 49.88 27.36 -30.40
CA LEU A 8 48.64 26.62 -30.10
C LEU A 8 47.67 27.59 -29.40
N ALA A 9 46.49 27.77 -29.97
CA ALA A 9 45.27 28.23 -29.30
C ALA A 9 44.13 27.70 -30.19
N GLY A 10 43.29 26.77 -29.79
CA GLY A 10 42.51 26.69 -28.56
C GLY A 10 41.05 26.65 -29.00
N ALA A 11 40.57 25.49 -29.48
CA ALA A 11 39.20 25.33 -29.94
C ALA A 11 38.26 25.29 -28.73
N LEU A 12 37.43 26.32 -28.56
CA LEU A 12 36.30 26.28 -27.64
C LEU A 12 35.24 25.33 -28.21
N ALA A 13 35.08 24.17 -27.58
CA ALA A 13 33.93 23.30 -27.80
C ALA A 13 32.75 23.82 -26.98
N THR A 14 31.78 24.44 -27.65
CA THR A 14 30.51 24.83 -27.05
C THR A 14 29.70 23.56 -26.77
N PHE A 15 29.63 23.14 -25.51
CA PHE A 15 28.71 22.08 -25.09
C PHE A 15 27.28 22.63 -25.17
N LEU A 16 26.54 22.23 -26.21
CA LEU A 16 25.08 22.36 -26.22
C LEU A 16 24.53 21.41 -25.14
N VAL A 17 24.17 21.96 -23.99
CA VAL A 17 23.32 21.26 -23.02
C VAL A 17 21.93 21.21 -23.62
N LEU A 18 21.59 20.09 -24.27
CA LEU A 18 20.21 19.74 -24.56
C LEU A 18 19.51 19.51 -23.23
N THR A 19 18.90 20.56 -22.66
CA THR A 19 17.88 20.39 -21.64
C THR A 19 16.69 19.74 -22.34
N ALA A 20 16.61 18.41 -22.29
CA ALA A 20 15.37 17.72 -22.58
C ALA A 20 14.37 18.18 -21.51
N ALA A 21 13.58 19.21 -21.83
CA ALA A 21 12.41 19.55 -21.06
C ALA A 21 11.48 18.35 -21.17
N TRP A 22 11.35 17.59 -20.07
CA TRP A 22 10.26 16.65 -19.94
C TRP A 22 8.97 17.42 -20.21
N PRO A 23 8.10 16.96 -21.13
CA PRO A 23 6.80 17.59 -21.28
C PRO A 23 6.15 17.57 -19.90
N ALA A 24 5.63 18.72 -19.46
CA ALA A 24 4.81 18.82 -18.26
C ALA A 24 3.81 17.66 -18.31
N SER A 25 4.04 16.64 -17.49
CA SER A 25 3.23 15.43 -17.51
C SER A 25 1.80 15.90 -17.32
N ALA A 26 0.89 15.58 -18.26
CA ALA A 26 -0.53 15.57 -17.95
C ALA A 26 -0.65 14.90 -16.57
N GLN A 27 -1.21 15.62 -15.60
CA GLN A 27 -1.17 15.25 -14.19
C GLN A 27 -1.80 13.86 -14.06
N ARG A 28 -0.97 12.82 -13.96
CA ARG A 28 -1.44 11.43 -14.00
C ARG A 28 -2.28 11.19 -12.75
N GLU A 29 -3.39 10.49 -12.90
CA GLU A 29 -4.25 10.14 -11.77
C GLU A 29 -3.47 9.32 -10.72
N GLN A 30 -3.81 9.50 -9.44
CA GLN A 30 -3.25 8.69 -8.37
C GLN A 30 -3.48 7.20 -8.64
N GLY A 31 -2.45 6.38 -8.44
CA GLY A 31 -2.54 4.94 -8.70
C GLY A 31 -2.29 4.53 -10.16
N TRP A 32 -1.87 5.44 -11.05
CA TRP A 32 -1.58 5.10 -12.45
C TRP A 32 -0.60 3.93 -12.58
N ALA A 33 0.44 3.87 -11.74
CA ALA A 33 1.43 2.79 -11.79
C ALA A 33 0.87 1.47 -11.25
N VAL A 34 -0.14 1.53 -10.37
CA VAL A 34 -0.87 0.35 -9.91
C VAL A 34 -1.75 -0.20 -11.04
N ARG A 35 -2.47 0.68 -11.74
CA ARG A 35 -3.30 0.31 -12.89
C ARG A 35 -2.47 -0.30 -14.03
N GLU A 36 -1.33 0.30 -14.35
CA GLU A 36 -0.39 -0.20 -15.37
C GLU A 36 0.25 -1.55 -15.00
N SER A 37 0.26 -1.91 -13.71
CA SER A 37 0.81 -3.19 -13.24
C SER A 37 -0.17 -4.36 -13.31
N LEU A 38 -1.46 -4.10 -13.59
CA LEU A 38 -2.45 -5.16 -13.72
C LEU A 38 -2.21 -5.96 -15.00
N THR A 39 -2.24 -7.28 -14.89
CA THR A 39 -2.13 -8.18 -16.03
C THR A 39 -3.42 -8.14 -16.88
N ASN A 40 -4.59 -7.99 -16.24
CA ASN A 40 -5.88 -7.88 -16.93
C ASN A 40 -6.68 -6.65 -16.44
N PRO A 41 -6.35 -5.43 -16.91
CA PRO A 41 -6.97 -4.20 -16.41
C PRO A 41 -8.46 -4.05 -16.76
N ASP A 42 -8.96 -4.79 -17.75
CA ASP A 42 -10.36 -4.74 -18.20
C ASP A 42 -11.29 -5.69 -17.42
N VAL A 43 -10.73 -6.53 -16.54
CA VAL A 43 -11.51 -7.47 -15.72
C VAL A 43 -11.73 -6.86 -14.33
N PRO A 44 -12.98 -6.74 -13.86
CA PRO A 44 -13.25 -6.25 -12.52
C PRO A 44 -12.54 -7.08 -11.45
N LEU A 45 -11.95 -6.40 -10.47
CA LEU A 45 -11.25 -7.06 -9.37
C LEU A 45 -12.26 -7.58 -8.32
N TYR A 46 -11.98 -8.79 -7.81
CA TYR A 46 -12.62 -9.37 -6.61
C TYR A 46 -12.28 -8.59 -5.35
N ASN A 47 -11.09 -8.01 -5.28
CA ASN A 47 -10.72 -7.05 -4.24
C ASN A 47 -11.40 -5.71 -4.54
N THR A 48 -12.63 -5.56 -4.04
CA THR A 48 -13.46 -4.37 -4.25
C THR A 48 -12.85 -3.11 -3.65
N ALA A 49 -12.05 -3.21 -2.58
CA ALA A 49 -11.29 -2.08 -2.05
C ALA A 49 -10.24 -1.58 -3.07
N LYS A 50 -9.45 -2.49 -3.66
CA LYS A 50 -8.49 -2.14 -4.71
C LYS A 50 -9.17 -1.59 -5.95
N GLN A 51 -10.31 -2.17 -6.36
CA GLN A 51 -11.12 -1.65 -7.46
C GLN A 51 -11.57 -0.21 -7.18
N LYS A 52 -12.14 0.05 -6.00
CA LYS A 52 -12.59 1.38 -5.59
C LYS A 52 -11.47 2.42 -5.59
N LEU A 53 -10.26 2.05 -5.14
CA LEU A 53 -9.08 2.92 -5.22
C LEU A 53 -8.74 3.30 -6.67
N LEU A 54 -8.73 2.29 -7.56
CA LEU A 54 -8.47 2.49 -9.00
C LEU A 54 -9.54 3.38 -9.65
N ASP A 55 -10.78 3.28 -9.21
CA ASP A 55 -11.92 4.08 -9.70
C ASP A 55 -11.96 5.49 -9.09
N GLY A 56 -10.95 5.88 -8.31
CA GLY A 56 -10.83 7.22 -7.75
C GLY A 56 -11.38 7.39 -6.35
N GLY A 57 -11.96 6.35 -5.76
CA GLY A 57 -12.62 6.39 -4.46
C GLY A 57 -11.67 6.27 -3.27
N GLN A 58 -12.22 6.59 -2.09
CA GLN A 58 -11.59 6.36 -0.79
C GLN A 58 -12.07 5.02 -0.20
N VAL A 59 -11.17 4.29 0.47
CA VAL A 59 -11.46 3.05 1.18
C VAL A 59 -11.29 3.20 2.69
N PHE A 60 -12.20 2.60 3.44
CA PHE A 60 -12.25 2.62 4.89
C PHE A 60 -12.30 1.20 5.45
N THR A 61 -11.85 1.05 6.70
CA THR A 61 -11.77 -0.26 7.33
C THR A 61 -12.41 -0.32 8.69
N TYR A 62 -12.70 -1.55 9.09
CA TYR A 62 -12.94 -1.91 10.47
C TYR A 62 -11.86 -2.88 10.97
N THR A 63 -11.35 -2.62 12.17
CA THR A 63 -10.27 -3.41 12.78
C THR A 63 -10.83 -4.56 13.60
N ILE A 64 -10.35 -5.76 13.32
CA ILE A 64 -10.53 -6.95 14.14
C ILE A 64 -9.20 -7.26 14.82
N ALA A 65 -9.18 -7.21 16.16
CA ALA A 65 -7.98 -7.42 16.99
C ALA A 65 -8.15 -8.51 18.06
N ARG A 66 -9.24 -9.27 18.00
CA ARG A 66 -9.52 -10.40 18.90
C ARG A 66 -10.37 -11.44 18.17
N LEU A 67 -10.34 -12.67 18.66
CA LEU A 67 -11.22 -13.73 18.18
C LEU A 67 -12.68 -13.36 18.50
N ASP A 68 -13.45 -13.04 17.46
CA ASP A 68 -14.90 -12.86 17.52
C ASP A 68 -15.48 -13.08 16.11
N THR A 69 -15.72 -14.34 15.76
CA THR A 69 -16.17 -14.74 14.42
C THR A 69 -17.55 -14.17 14.09
N GLU A 70 -18.47 -14.18 15.06
CA GLU A 70 -19.82 -13.65 14.87
C GLU A 70 -19.77 -12.16 14.57
N PHE A 71 -19.01 -11.40 15.37
CA PHE A 71 -18.86 -9.97 15.15
C PHE A 71 -18.15 -9.66 13.84
N TYR A 72 -17.12 -10.42 13.45
CA TYR A 72 -16.51 -10.26 12.13
C TYR A 72 -17.53 -10.43 11.00
N CYS A 73 -18.36 -11.47 11.04
CA CYS A 73 -19.38 -11.69 10.02
C CYS A 73 -20.51 -10.65 10.04
N GLU A 74 -20.78 -10.04 11.21
CA GLU A 74 -21.67 -8.90 11.35
C GLU A 74 -21.09 -7.65 10.66
N VAL A 75 -19.83 -7.29 10.92
CA VAL A 75 -19.26 -6.01 10.48
C VAL A 75 -18.69 -6.03 9.06
N ALA A 76 -18.13 -7.16 8.62
CA ALA A 76 -17.38 -7.25 7.36
C ALA A 76 -18.16 -6.82 6.09
N PRO A 77 -19.46 -7.11 5.93
CA PRO A 77 -20.23 -6.65 4.76
C PRO A 77 -20.29 -5.13 4.60
N HIS A 78 -20.08 -4.38 5.69
CA HIS A 78 -20.33 -2.95 5.76
C HIS A 78 -19.08 -2.09 5.52
N TYR A 79 -17.90 -2.69 5.36
CA TYR A 79 -16.64 -1.97 5.17
C TYR A 79 -15.93 -2.39 3.89
N ASP A 80 -15.14 -1.48 3.29
CA ASP A 80 -14.41 -1.76 2.05
C ASP A 80 -13.44 -2.93 2.25
N PHE A 81 -12.76 -2.95 3.40
CA PHE A 81 -11.90 -4.04 3.82
C PHE A 81 -11.89 -4.23 5.34
N ILE A 82 -11.62 -5.46 5.77
CA ILE A 82 -11.38 -5.78 7.17
C ILE A 82 -9.89 -5.85 7.44
N PHE A 83 -9.48 -5.14 8.48
CA PHE A 83 -8.11 -5.13 8.96
C PHE A 83 -7.97 -6.12 10.11
N PHE A 84 -7.35 -7.27 9.83
CA PHE A 84 -6.92 -8.20 10.87
C PHE A 84 -5.59 -7.73 11.45
N GLU A 85 -5.63 -7.26 12.68
CA GLU A 85 -4.48 -6.78 13.43
C GLU A 85 -3.62 -7.96 13.91
N MET A 86 -2.44 -8.21 13.35
CA MET A 86 -1.53 -9.24 13.88
C MET A 86 -0.21 -8.70 14.43
N GLN A 87 0.03 -7.38 14.40
CA GLN A 87 1.22 -6.77 14.99
C GLN A 87 1.06 -6.49 16.48
N HIS A 88 -0.12 -6.03 16.90
CA HIS A 88 -0.39 -5.61 18.28
C HIS A 88 -1.54 -6.36 18.95
N SER A 89 -1.97 -7.49 18.39
CA SER A 89 -2.98 -8.34 19.00
C SER A 89 -2.42 -9.67 19.48
N LYS A 90 -3.29 -10.48 20.08
CA LYS A 90 -3.02 -11.88 20.45
C LYS A 90 -3.54 -12.87 19.41
N MET A 91 -3.98 -12.42 18.25
CA MET A 91 -4.55 -13.28 17.21
C MET A 91 -3.47 -14.21 16.64
N SER A 92 -3.86 -15.46 16.39
CA SER A 92 -3.03 -16.44 15.71
C SER A 92 -3.49 -16.64 14.27
N TRP A 93 -2.62 -17.18 13.42
CA TRP A 93 -2.96 -17.49 12.03
C TRP A 93 -4.19 -18.39 11.91
N ALA A 94 -4.33 -19.39 12.78
CA ALA A 94 -5.47 -20.31 12.80
C ALA A 94 -6.80 -19.59 13.15
N VAL A 95 -6.75 -18.59 14.03
CA VAL A 95 -7.92 -17.75 14.36
C VAL A 95 -8.36 -16.95 13.14
N VAL A 96 -7.42 -16.26 12.48
CA VAL A 96 -7.73 -15.44 11.30
C VAL A 96 -8.23 -16.31 10.13
N GLU A 97 -7.60 -17.47 9.90
CA GLU A 97 -8.06 -18.49 8.94
C GLU A 97 -9.52 -18.91 9.21
N ALA A 98 -9.84 -19.28 10.45
CA ALA A 98 -11.19 -19.69 10.82
C ALA A 98 -12.22 -18.56 10.59
N MET A 99 -11.86 -17.32 10.91
CA MET A 99 -12.74 -16.17 10.70
C MET A 99 -12.98 -15.90 9.21
N ILE A 100 -11.92 -15.87 8.38
CA ILE A 100 -12.06 -15.70 6.92
C ILE A 100 -12.93 -16.80 6.31
N ALA A 101 -12.84 -18.04 6.79
CA ALA A 101 -13.68 -19.15 6.32
C ALA A 101 -15.16 -19.03 6.71
N ALA A 102 -15.47 -18.37 7.82
CA ALA A 102 -16.81 -18.41 8.42
C ALA A 102 -17.84 -17.63 7.59
N CYS A 103 -17.42 -16.53 6.96
CA CYS A 103 -18.23 -15.74 6.04
C CYS A 103 -17.35 -15.31 4.87
N PRO A 104 -17.27 -16.13 3.80
CA PRO A 104 -16.54 -15.75 2.59
C PRO A 104 -17.33 -14.71 1.78
N GLY A 105 -16.61 -13.88 1.02
CA GLY A 105 -17.22 -12.92 0.07
C GLY A 105 -17.80 -11.65 0.69
N VAL A 106 -17.66 -11.45 2.00
CA VAL A 106 -17.87 -10.17 2.68
C VAL A 106 -16.55 -9.39 2.71
N GLY A 107 -16.58 -8.10 3.12
CA GLY A 107 -15.49 -7.12 3.00
C GLY A 107 -14.06 -7.67 2.93
N VAL A 108 -13.24 -7.08 2.06
CA VAL A 108 -11.94 -7.64 1.66
C VAL A 108 -11.07 -7.98 2.88
N PRO A 109 -10.67 -9.25 3.11
CA PRO A 109 -9.82 -9.59 4.25
C PRO A 109 -8.38 -9.13 3.99
N MET A 110 -7.90 -8.19 4.80
CA MET A 110 -6.52 -7.74 4.82
C MET A 110 -5.86 -8.03 6.17
N VAL A 111 -4.57 -8.36 6.15
CA VAL A 111 -3.82 -8.65 7.38
C VAL A 111 -2.70 -7.62 7.55
N ARG A 112 -2.69 -6.92 8.68
CA ARG A 112 -1.45 -6.26 9.13
C ARG A 112 -0.55 -7.31 9.76
N LEU A 113 0.57 -7.54 9.11
CA LEU A 113 1.50 -8.60 9.44
C LEU A 113 2.21 -8.30 10.78
N PRO A 114 2.64 -9.33 11.54
CA PRO A 114 3.50 -9.14 12.70
C PRO A 114 4.92 -8.68 12.32
N ASP A 115 5.39 -9.07 11.13
CA ASP A 115 6.70 -8.75 10.57
C ASP A 115 6.67 -8.88 9.03
N VAL A 116 7.76 -8.49 8.36
CA VAL A 116 7.92 -8.55 6.90
C VAL A 116 8.85 -9.71 6.54
N LEU A 117 8.47 -10.91 6.98
CA LEU A 117 9.20 -12.15 6.72
C LEU A 117 8.37 -13.10 5.85
N GLU A 118 9.07 -13.96 5.10
CA GLU A 118 8.46 -14.92 4.18
C GLU A 118 7.37 -15.79 4.83
N GLY A 119 7.63 -16.27 6.05
CA GLY A 119 6.66 -17.08 6.78
C GLY A 119 5.36 -16.34 7.10
N SER A 120 5.42 -15.06 7.46
CA SER A 120 4.23 -14.26 7.80
C SER A 120 3.44 -13.88 6.55
N ILE A 121 4.14 -13.44 5.50
CA ILE A 121 3.51 -13.04 4.23
C ILE A 121 2.83 -14.24 3.58
N GLN A 122 3.52 -15.39 3.48
CA GLN A 122 2.93 -16.59 2.88
C GLN A 122 1.72 -17.08 3.68
N LYS A 123 1.81 -17.15 5.02
CA LYS A 123 0.67 -17.53 5.87
C LYS A 123 -0.53 -16.62 5.64
N ALA A 124 -0.36 -15.30 5.66
CA ALA A 124 -1.45 -14.35 5.41
C ALA A 124 -2.12 -14.62 4.05
N THR A 125 -1.32 -14.80 3.00
CA THR A 125 -1.86 -15.07 1.67
C THR A 125 -2.48 -16.47 1.52
N ASP A 126 -2.05 -17.45 2.32
CA ASP A 126 -2.53 -18.83 2.29
C ASP A 126 -3.84 -19.04 3.06
N ILE A 127 -4.08 -18.22 4.09
CA ILE A 127 -5.36 -18.19 4.81
C ILE A 127 -6.43 -17.37 4.07
N GLY A 128 -6.10 -16.83 2.89
CA GLY A 128 -7.06 -16.17 2.01
C GLY A 128 -7.14 -14.66 2.15
N ALA A 129 -6.16 -14.00 2.76
CA ALA A 129 -6.08 -12.54 2.69
C ALA A 129 -5.90 -12.08 1.23
N LEU A 130 -6.67 -11.06 0.83
CA LEU A 130 -6.55 -10.39 -0.47
C LEU A 130 -5.78 -9.05 -0.36
N GLY A 131 -5.20 -8.79 0.81
CA GLY A 131 -4.24 -7.72 0.98
C GLY A 131 -3.38 -7.93 2.21
N VAL A 132 -2.19 -7.34 2.18
CA VAL A 132 -1.22 -7.39 3.28
C VAL A 132 -0.70 -6.00 3.55
N ILE A 133 -0.48 -5.72 4.83
CA ILE A 133 0.09 -4.46 5.29
C ILE A 133 1.39 -4.81 6.02
N GLY A 134 2.51 -4.41 5.43
CA GLY A 134 3.83 -4.57 6.03
C GLY A 134 4.08 -3.45 7.03
N PRO A 135 4.22 -3.75 8.33
CA PRO A 135 4.53 -2.73 9.33
C PRO A 135 5.98 -2.22 9.17
N THR A 136 6.22 -0.99 9.60
CA THR A 136 7.56 -0.43 9.82
C THR A 136 8.52 -0.61 8.63
N ILE A 137 8.05 -0.34 7.40
CA ILE A 137 8.85 -0.44 6.19
C ILE A 137 9.81 0.75 6.12
N ASN A 138 11.11 0.45 6.20
CA ASN A 138 12.18 1.44 6.21
C ASN A 138 12.98 1.45 4.90
N THR A 139 13.00 0.35 4.14
CA THR A 139 13.84 0.22 2.94
C THR A 139 13.09 -0.37 1.75
N ALA A 140 13.63 -0.13 0.55
CA ALA A 140 13.10 -0.70 -0.68
C ALA A 140 13.20 -2.23 -0.70
N GLU A 141 14.20 -2.82 -0.04
CA GLU A 141 14.39 -4.27 0.06
C GLU A 141 13.27 -4.91 0.89
N GLN A 142 12.86 -4.27 1.99
CA GLN A 142 11.71 -4.74 2.79
C GLN A 142 10.42 -4.67 1.98
N ALA A 143 10.21 -3.57 1.23
CA ALA A 143 9.07 -3.43 0.34
C ALA A 143 9.07 -4.46 -0.81
N MET A 144 10.24 -4.76 -1.37
CA MET A 144 10.40 -5.79 -2.41
C MET A 144 10.09 -7.17 -1.84
N ALA A 145 10.56 -7.49 -0.63
CA ALA A 145 10.18 -8.73 0.04
C ALA A 145 8.67 -8.84 0.24
N LEU A 146 8.01 -7.77 0.69
CA LEU A 146 6.55 -7.71 0.86
C LEU A 146 5.82 -7.93 -0.48
N ALA A 147 6.21 -7.21 -1.53
CA ALA A 147 5.57 -7.26 -2.84
C ALA A 147 5.76 -8.61 -3.55
N ASP A 148 6.99 -9.12 -3.56
CA ASP A 148 7.34 -10.37 -4.25
C ASP A 148 6.67 -11.57 -3.59
N LEU A 149 6.62 -11.60 -2.26
CA LEU A 149 6.04 -12.74 -1.53
C LEU A 149 4.50 -12.71 -1.49
N ALA A 150 3.89 -11.56 -1.81
CA ALA A 150 2.45 -11.45 -1.96
C ALA A 150 1.94 -11.99 -3.32
N ARG A 151 2.81 -12.10 -4.34
CA ARG A 151 2.44 -12.47 -5.72
C ARG A 151 3.14 -13.72 -6.24
N PHE A 152 2.41 -14.52 -7.00
CA PHE A 152 2.97 -15.68 -7.70
C PHE A 152 3.90 -15.25 -8.85
N PRO A 153 4.82 -16.13 -9.29
CA PRO A 153 5.58 -15.92 -10.53
C PRO A 153 4.68 -15.76 -11.77
N PRO A 154 5.10 -14.96 -12.77
CA PRO A 154 6.38 -14.23 -12.85
C PRO A 154 6.41 -12.87 -12.13
N GLU A 155 5.27 -12.37 -11.62
CA GLU A 155 5.19 -11.03 -11.01
C GLU A 155 5.78 -10.96 -9.59
N GLY A 156 6.00 -12.11 -8.97
CA GLY A 156 6.64 -12.24 -7.66
C GLY A 156 7.26 -13.63 -7.47
N ARG A 157 7.48 -14.01 -6.21
CA ARG A 157 8.11 -15.27 -5.81
C ARG A 157 7.32 -16.07 -4.77
N ARG A 158 6.03 -15.77 -4.57
CA ARG A 158 5.14 -16.53 -3.68
C ARG A 158 5.15 -18.01 -4.07
N SER A 159 5.43 -18.88 -3.09
CA SER A 159 5.32 -20.33 -3.24
C SER A 159 3.85 -20.78 -3.33
N ALA A 160 3.61 -21.91 -3.98
CA ALA A 160 2.26 -22.47 -4.10
C ALA A 160 2.07 -23.69 -3.18
N GLY A 161 1.12 -23.59 -2.27
CA GLY A 161 0.64 -24.69 -1.43
C GLY A 161 -0.82 -25.05 -1.68
N LEU A 162 -1.28 -26.15 -1.08
CA LEU A 162 -2.70 -26.46 -0.95
C LEU A 162 -3.22 -25.79 0.32
N SER A 163 -3.70 -24.55 0.19
CA SER A 163 -4.15 -23.73 1.31
C SER A 163 -5.62 -23.33 1.21
N GLN A 164 -6.16 -22.78 2.30
CA GLN A 164 -7.53 -22.28 2.38
C GLN A 164 -7.83 -21.22 1.33
N ALA A 165 -6.88 -20.36 0.98
CA ALA A 165 -7.05 -19.28 0.01
C ALA A 165 -7.64 -19.81 -1.30
N ALA A 166 -7.14 -20.97 -1.74
CA ALA A 166 -7.64 -21.58 -2.94
C ALA A 166 -9.06 -22.13 -2.73
N ARG A 167 -9.46 -22.60 -1.55
CA ARG A 167 -10.87 -22.98 -1.29
C ARG A 167 -11.82 -21.76 -1.27
N VAL A 168 -11.37 -20.63 -0.74
CA VAL A 168 -12.17 -19.39 -0.65
C VAL A 168 -12.30 -18.71 -2.01
N TRP A 169 -11.23 -18.75 -2.82
CA TRP A 169 -11.12 -17.98 -4.06
C TRP A 169 -10.98 -18.84 -5.33
N ARG A 170 -10.93 -20.19 -5.29
CA ARG A 170 -10.90 -21.00 -6.55
C ARG A 170 -12.20 -20.80 -7.31
N GLY A 171 -12.09 -20.71 -8.63
CA GLY A 171 -13.20 -20.43 -9.54
C GLY A 171 -13.37 -18.94 -9.86
N THR A 172 -12.58 -18.07 -9.23
CA THR A 172 -12.48 -16.65 -9.61
C THR A 172 -11.49 -16.49 -10.78
N GLY A 173 -11.92 -15.84 -11.86
CA GLY A 173 -11.15 -15.58 -13.06
C GLY A 173 -10.83 -16.84 -13.89
N GLN A 174 -10.08 -16.66 -14.98
CA GLN A 174 -9.70 -17.78 -15.86
C GLN A 174 -8.49 -18.57 -15.32
N ASN A 175 -7.57 -17.88 -14.64
CA ASN A 175 -6.36 -18.44 -14.03
C ASN A 175 -6.23 -17.89 -12.61
N TYR A 176 -6.34 -18.77 -11.61
CA TYR A 176 -6.27 -18.41 -10.19
C TYR A 176 -5.04 -17.56 -9.85
N ARG A 177 -3.84 -17.95 -10.31
CA ARG A 177 -2.60 -17.27 -9.90
C ARG A 177 -2.53 -15.84 -10.44
N GLN A 178 -2.81 -15.67 -11.73
CA GLN A 178 -2.85 -14.34 -12.36
C GLN A 178 -3.96 -13.47 -11.76
N THR A 179 -5.14 -14.06 -11.56
CA THR A 179 -6.27 -13.37 -10.95
C THR A 179 -5.91 -12.87 -9.55
N ILE A 180 -5.32 -13.71 -8.70
CA ILE A 180 -4.93 -13.29 -7.35
C ILE A 180 -3.82 -12.23 -7.39
N ASN A 181 -2.86 -12.32 -8.31
CA ASN A 181 -1.81 -11.29 -8.43
C ASN A 181 -2.37 -9.88 -8.67
N ASP A 182 -3.36 -9.75 -9.56
CA ASP A 182 -4.05 -8.48 -9.83
C ASP A 182 -4.87 -8.01 -8.62
N ASN A 183 -5.42 -8.95 -7.85
CA ASN A 183 -6.30 -8.69 -6.72
C ASN A 183 -5.59 -8.40 -5.38
N MET A 184 -4.30 -8.74 -5.26
CA MET A 184 -3.55 -8.40 -4.04
C MET A 184 -3.43 -6.89 -3.87
N LEU A 185 -3.81 -6.39 -2.69
CA LEU A 185 -3.56 -5.02 -2.24
C LEU A 185 -2.41 -5.01 -1.23
N VAL A 186 -1.25 -4.49 -1.63
CA VAL A 186 -0.03 -4.50 -0.83
C VAL A 186 0.30 -3.09 -0.35
N VAL A 187 0.34 -2.94 0.98
CA VAL A 187 0.48 -1.64 1.65
C VAL A 187 1.79 -1.60 2.42
N ALA A 188 2.62 -0.59 2.14
CA ALA A 188 3.81 -0.28 2.93
C ALA A 188 3.46 0.76 4.00
N GLN A 189 3.50 0.35 5.27
CA GLN A 189 3.28 1.26 6.40
C GLN A 189 4.59 1.99 6.72
N ILE A 190 4.59 3.31 6.55
CA ILE A 190 5.71 4.19 6.82
C ILE A 190 5.49 4.87 8.17
N GLU A 191 6.33 4.52 9.12
CA GLU A 191 6.17 4.96 10.51
C GLU A 191 7.48 5.21 11.25
N THR A 192 8.57 5.40 10.53
CA THR A 192 9.84 5.84 11.12
C THR A 192 10.44 6.97 10.28
N PRO A 193 11.31 7.81 10.85
CA PRO A 193 12.06 8.80 10.07
C PRO A 193 12.86 8.20 8.90
N ILE A 194 13.37 6.96 9.05
CA ILE A 194 14.10 6.27 7.98
C ILE A 194 13.15 5.91 6.81
N GLY A 195 11.97 5.37 7.12
CA GLY A 195 10.96 5.07 6.12
C GLY A 195 10.46 6.32 5.40
N VAL A 196 10.33 7.44 6.12
CA VAL A 196 9.99 8.75 5.55
C VAL A 196 11.07 9.23 4.57
N GLU A 197 12.35 9.12 4.93
CA GLU A 197 13.46 9.49 4.05
C GLU A 197 13.46 8.66 2.77
N ASN A 198 13.16 7.36 2.89
CA ASN A 198 13.15 6.42 1.79
C ASN A 198 11.81 6.31 1.06
N ALA A 199 10.81 7.15 1.37
CA ALA A 199 9.43 6.96 0.91
C ALA A 199 9.33 6.78 -0.61
N TYR A 200 10.00 7.62 -1.41
CA TYR A 200 9.99 7.48 -2.87
C TYR A 200 10.64 6.18 -3.36
N HIS A 201 11.73 5.74 -2.71
CA HIS A 201 12.41 4.49 -3.05
C HIS A 201 11.59 3.26 -2.69
N ILE A 202 10.83 3.32 -1.60
CA ILE A 202 9.87 2.29 -1.20
C ILE A 202 8.69 2.28 -2.19
N ALA A 203 8.14 3.44 -2.54
CA ALA A 203 6.97 3.55 -3.41
C ALA A 203 7.23 3.07 -4.84
N ARG A 204 8.44 3.24 -5.38
CA ARG A 204 8.77 2.80 -6.75
C ARG A 204 8.96 1.28 -6.88
N VAL A 205 8.92 0.53 -5.79
CA VAL A 205 9.00 -0.94 -5.84
C VAL A 205 7.76 -1.47 -6.57
N SER A 206 7.98 -2.33 -7.57
CA SER A 206 6.89 -2.99 -8.28
C SER A 206 6.08 -3.84 -7.31
N GLY A 207 4.75 -3.81 -7.45
CA GLY A 207 3.84 -4.54 -6.56
C GLY A 207 3.57 -3.89 -5.20
N ILE A 208 4.17 -2.76 -4.85
CA ILE A 208 3.61 -1.88 -3.80
C ILE A 208 2.46 -1.08 -4.41
N ASP A 209 1.31 -1.07 -3.74
CA ASP A 209 0.10 -0.40 -4.22
C ASP A 209 -0.18 0.90 -3.44
N VAL A 210 0.04 0.86 -2.11
CA VAL A 210 -0.26 1.98 -1.20
C VAL A 210 0.95 2.27 -0.32
N LEU A 211 1.28 3.56 -0.14
CA LEU A 211 2.11 4.03 0.96
C LEU A 211 1.23 4.63 2.04
N TRP A 212 1.31 4.07 3.23
CA TRP A 212 0.49 4.48 4.36
C TRP A 212 1.34 5.22 5.39
N ALA A 213 1.12 6.52 5.56
CA ALA A 213 1.74 7.31 6.63
C ALA A 213 1.00 7.07 7.97
N SER A 214 1.72 6.55 8.97
CA SER A 214 1.15 6.17 10.26
C SER A 214 1.52 7.13 11.39
N ASN A 215 0.50 7.68 12.08
CA ASN A 215 0.69 8.73 13.08
C ASN A 215 1.27 8.22 14.40
N GLY A 216 0.87 7.04 14.87
CA GLY A 216 1.20 6.58 16.22
C GLY A 216 2.70 6.34 16.38
N ASP A 217 3.22 5.39 15.62
CA ASP A 217 4.63 5.00 15.73
C ASP A 217 5.60 6.01 15.14
N LEU A 218 5.21 6.75 14.09
CA LEU A 218 6.08 7.82 13.62
C LEU A 218 6.36 8.83 14.75
N GLY A 219 5.41 9.05 15.65
CA GLY A 219 5.52 9.98 16.78
C GLY A 219 6.48 9.43 17.81
N ASN A 220 6.33 8.13 18.11
CA ASN A 220 7.23 7.40 18.99
C ASN A 220 8.68 7.41 18.48
N PHE A 221 8.91 7.15 17.19
CA PHE A 221 10.25 7.06 16.61
C PHE A 221 10.91 8.42 16.34
N SER A 222 10.13 9.45 15.99
CA SER A 222 10.66 10.79 15.72
C SER A 222 10.81 11.64 16.98
N GLY A 223 10.00 11.38 18.02
CA GLY A 223 9.90 12.24 19.20
C GLY A 223 9.20 13.58 18.94
N LEU A 224 8.61 13.77 17.76
CA LEU A 224 7.97 15.03 17.37
C LEU A 224 6.51 15.09 17.82
N SER A 225 6.05 16.31 18.14
CA SER A 225 4.62 16.55 18.40
C SER A 225 3.82 16.39 17.10
N PRO A 226 2.64 15.74 17.13
CA PRO A 226 1.75 15.64 15.96
C PRO A 226 1.24 16.98 15.40
N THR A 227 1.50 18.08 16.11
CA THR A 227 1.17 19.46 15.71
C THR A 227 2.36 20.24 15.15
N SER A 228 3.57 19.66 15.14
CA SER A 228 4.77 20.37 14.73
C SER A 228 4.89 20.46 13.19
N PRO A 229 5.49 21.54 12.65
CA PRO A 229 5.77 21.64 11.21
C PRO A 229 6.64 20.49 10.69
N GLU A 230 7.62 20.04 11.47
CA GLU A 230 8.53 18.94 11.11
C GLU A 230 7.78 17.62 11.01
N TRP A 231 6.84 17.38 11.92
CA TRP A 231 5.93 16.24 11.86
C TRP A 231 5.09 16.26 10.58
N HIS A 232 4.50 17.41 10.25
CA HIS A 232 3.72 17.57 9.02
C HIS A 232 4.56 17.35 7.76
N ALA A 233 5.80 17.82 7.75
CA ALA A 233 6.72 17.64 6.64
C ALA A 233 7.03 16.15 6.39
N MET A 234 7.00 15.30 7.42
CA MET A 234 7.14 13.85 7.24
C MET A 234 5.96 13.24 6.47
N PHE A 235 4.73 13.67 6.76
CA PHE A 235 3.53 13.24 6.02
C PHE A 235 3.57 13.70 4.57
N ASP A 236 3.97 14.96 4.34
CA ASP A 236 4.12 15.51 2.99
C ASP A 236 5.14 14.69 2.19
N LYS A 237 6.28 14.35 2.79
CA LYS A 237 7.31 13.55 2.12
C LYS A 237 6.84 12.14 1.74
N VAL A 238 6.05 11.48 2.61
CA VAL A 238 5.45 10.18 2.30
C VAL A 238 4.44 10.29 1.16
N LYS A 239 3.55 11.28 1.24
CA LYS A 239 2.54 11.56 0.22
C LYS A 239 3.18 11.85 -1.13
N GLU A 240 4.13 12.77 -1.19
CA GLU A 240 4.85 13.14 -2.41
C GLU A 240 5.59 11.95 -3.01
N GLY A 241 6.26 11.14 -2.18
CA GLY A 241 6.93 9.92 -2.61
C GLY A 241 5.98 8.93 -3.28
N ALA A 242 4.80 8.72 -2.68
CA ALA A 242 3.75 7.84 -3.19
C ALA A 242 3.16 8.36 -4.51
N LEU A 243 2.71 9.62 -4.55
CA LEU A 243 2.09 10.23 -5.73
C LEU A 243 3.06 10.28 -6.91
N ARG A 244 4.33 10.66 -6.67
CA ARG A 244 5.37 10.70 -7.69
C ARG A 244 5.65 9.33 -8.29
N ALA A 245 5.57 8.27 -7.48
CA ALA A 245 5.74 6.88 -7.94
C ALA A 245 4.45 6.26 -8.53
N GLY A 246 3.36 7.03 -8.61
CA GLY A 246 2.08 6.57 -9.15
C GLY A 246 1.34 5.60 -8.24
N LYS A 247 1.57 5.68 -6.93
CA LYS A 247 0.95 4.83 -5.91
C LYS A 247 -0.17 5.57 -5.18
N PHE A 248 -0.98 4.83 -4.44
CA PHE A 248 -1.98 5.42 -3.56
C PHE A 248 -1.39 5.87 -2.22
N VAL A 249 -2.04 6.85 -1.60
CA VAL A 249 -1.63 7.38 -0.28
C VAL A 249 -2.67 7.00 0.77
N GLY A 250 -2.19 6.48 1.90
CA GLY A 250 -3.02 6.13 3.04
C GLY A 250 -2.69 6.90 4.32
N SER A 251 -3.66 6.99 5.23
CA SER A 251 -3.50 7.63 6.54
C SER A 251 -4.18 6.87 7.68
N THR A 252 -3.69 7.09 8.91
CA THR A 252 -4.17 6.42 10.14
C THR A 252 -5.49 6.93 10.69
N SER A 253 -6.08 7.98 10.12
CA SER A 253 -7.35 8.51 10.59
C SER A 253 -8.28 8.84 9.44
N ALA A 254 -9.47 8.23 9.45
CA ALA A 254 -10.55 8.57 8.54
C ALA A 254 -11.06 10.01 8.68
N ALA A 255 -10.73 10.72 9.78
CA ALA A 255 -11.05 12.14 9.90
C ALA A 255 -10.40 12.95 8.76
N TYR A 256 -9.27 12.49 8.25
CA TYR A 256 -8.53 13.14 7.17
C TYR A 256 -9.16 12.94 5.79
N ALA A 257 -10.17 12.09 5.66
CA ALA A 257 -10.87 11.87 4.40
C ALA A 257 -11.54 13.14 3.86
N ASN A 258 -11.99 14.02 4.76
CA ASN A 258 -12.66 15.27 4.39
C ASN A 258 -11.77 16.51 4.55
N THR A 259 -10.74 16.42 5.39
CA THR A 259 -9.96 17.60 5.81
C THR A 259 -8.47 17.48 5.56
N GLY A 260 -7.97 16.35 5.04
CA GLY A 260 -6.55 16.01 5.02
C GLY A 260 -5.98 15.85 6.44
N PRO A 261 -4.76 15.31 6.58
CA PRO A 261 -4.02 15.31 7.84
C PRO A 261 -3.91 16.72 8.38
N ASN A 262 -4.42 16.91 9.61
CA ASN A 262 -4.35 18.15 10.38
C ASN A 262 -5.04 19.36 9.73
N GLY A 263 -6.14 19.13 8.98
CA GLY A 263 -6.99 20.20 8.45
C GLY A 263 -6.46 20.85 7.16
N ARG A 264 -5.53 20.17 6.47
CA ARG A 264 -4.92 20.65 5.24
C ARG A 264 -5.83 20.46 4.02
N PRO A 265 -5.78 21.35 3.02
CA PRO A 265 -6.65 21.28 1.84
C PRO A 265 -6.20 20.21 0.82
N ASP A 266 -5.69 19.07 1.29
CA ASP A 266 -5.15 17.97 0.48
C ASP A 266 -5.90 16.65 0.73
N ALA A 267 -7.10 16.70 1.33
CA ALA A 267 -7.95 15.54 1.62
C ALA A 267 -8.11 14.58 0.41
N ALA A 268 -8.20 15.13 -0.79
CA ALA A 268 -8.37 14.38 -2.04
C ALA A 268 -7.17 13.49 -2.41
N ASP A 269 -5.99 13.77 -1.86
CA ASP A 269 -4.79 12.97 -2.08
C ASP A 269 -4.81 11.67 -1.25
N TRP A 270 -5.57 11.62 -0.16
CA TRP A 270 -5.61 10.49 0.76
C TRP A 270 -6.79 9.59 0.42
N ARG A 271 -6.49 8.32 0.12
CA ARG A 271 -7.50 7.36 -0.38
C ARG A 271 -7.61 6.08 0.41
N PHE A 272 -6.64 5.75 1.25
CA PHE A 272 -6.68 4.55 2.09
C PHE A 272 -6.71 4.94 3.57
N PHE A 273 -7.77 4.60 4.31
CA PHE A 273 -7.93 5.05 5.68
C PHE A 273 -8.04 3.90 6.67
N TYR A 274 -7.33 4.05 7.80
CA TYR A 274 -7.54 3.24 8.98
C TYR A 274 -8.77 3.74 9.76
N GLY A 275 -9.68 2.82 10.06
CA GLY A 275 -11.02 3.15 10.54
C GLY A 275 -11.88 3.83 9.48
N GLY A 276 -12.98 4.43 9.93
CA GLY A 276 -13.84 5.29 9.11
C GLY A 276 -15.31 4.88 9.11
N PRO A 277 -16.14 5.59 8.32
CA PRO A 277 -17.53 5.21 8.15
C PRO A 277 -17.62 3.86 7.42
N SER A 278 -18.67 3.12 7.73
CA SER A 278 -19.15 2.04 6.88
C SER A 278 -19.68 2.57 5.55
N MET A 279 -19.74 1.70 4.54
CA MET A 279 -20.21 2.04 3.20
C MET A 279 -21.71 2.39 3.15
N ASP A 280 -22.49 1.94 4.13
CA ASP A 280 -23.95 2.04 4.17
C ASP A 280 -24.49 2.67 5.47
N GLY A 281 -23.61 3.27 6.29
CA GLY A 281 -23.99 3.93 7.53
C GLY A 281 -24.19 2.99 8.72
N PHE A 282 -23.96 1.68 8.57
CA PHE A 282 -23.89 0.72 9.67
C PHE A 282 -23.00 1.22 10.83
N GLN A 283 -23.50 1.09 12.06
CA GLN A 283 -22.79 1.47 13.27
C GLN A 283 -22.60 0.21 14.13
N PRO A 284 -21.38 -0.35 14.21
CA PRO A 284 -21.13 -1.51 15.03
C PRO A 284 -21.44 -1.20 16.50
N GLN A 285 -22.21 -2.08 17.14
CA GLN A 285 -22.43 -1.94 18.58
C GLN A 285 -21.09 -2.07 19.29
N ARG A 286 -20.74 -1.08 20.13
CA ARG A 286 -19.50 -1.12 20.92
C ARG A 286 -19.55 -2.34 21.84
N ARG A 287 -18.74 -3.35 21.56
CA ARG A 287 -18.54 -4.54 22.40
C ARG A 287 -17.20 -4.49 23.12
#